data_AF-A0A7C0YYS4-F1
#
_entry.id   AF-A0A7C0YYS4-F1
#
_cell.length_a   1.000
_cell.length_b   1.000
_cell.length_c   1.000
_cell.angle_alpha   90.00
_cell.angle_beta   90.00
_cell.angle_gamma   90.00
#
_symmetry.space_group_name_H-M   'P 1'
#
loop_
_entity.id
_entity.type
_entity.pdbx_description
1 polymer ?
#
loop_
_entity_poly.entity_id
_entity_poly.type
_entity_poly.pdbx_seq_one_letter_code
_entity_poly.pdbx_strand_id
1 'polypeptide(L)'
;FKYEILNKILYEDKNILIVLNTINSCKDLYEFLKDELTMFYEVDKKDIIDKDGIANFPDLELINLSTHILPSYRLRRINRVKNGSSNSKRRKVIVTTQLIEAGVDISVDIVYRDFAPLDCLIQTAGRCNRNNERNKGHVNIVILKDEKQEFYKYIYDSTLIDATRGVIGEFNGTIEEKDFVLSSIGKYYKIVLERGSKDDSINILESIIKLDFPKTSEFDLIQEKLPSVSLFVEIDDIAEEIRKKMEEIFESKKGFERKLEILERRKEINNYTIQARCSKKLEDAILNLNPIDGLEDYRYIKRGELDKYYKIDSGLNLGEESLKFVML
;
A
#
# COMPACT_ATOMS: atom_id res chain seq x y z
N PHE A 1 5.85 18.78 4.99
CA PHE A 1 6.09 17.33 4.86
C PHE A 1 6.99 16.95 3.69
N LYS A 2 6.59 17.05 2.40
CA LYS A 2 7.43 16.60 1.26
C LYS A 2 8.87 17.13 1.29
N TYR A 3 9.06 18.45 1.37
CA TYR A 3 10.38 19.07 1.50
C TYR A 3 11.11 18.75 2.80
N GLU A 4 10.38 18.55 3.90
CA GLU A 4 10.97 18.19 5.20
C GLU A 4 11.58 16.80 5.14
N ILE A 5 10.88 15.84 4.54
CA ILE A 5 11.37 14.48 4.29
C ILE A 5 12.55 14.50 3.31
N LEU A 6 12.47 15.28 2.24
CA LEU A 6 13.59 15.45 1.31
C LEU A 6 14.84 15.94 2.04
N ASN A 7 14.72 17.01 2.84
CA ASN A 7 15.84 17.51 3.64
C ASN A 7 16.39 16.43 4.57
N LYS A 8 15.53 15.64 5.22
CA LYS A 8 15.96 14.52 6.07
C LYS A 8 16.72 13.45 5.28
N ILE A 9 16.28 13.10 4.09
CA ILE A 9 16.95 12.14 3.21
C ILE A 9 18.32 12.65 2.73
N LEU A 10 18.44 13.95 2.47
CA LEU A 10 19.68 14.58 1.98
C LEU A 10 20.73 14.76 3.09
N TYR A 11 20.30 15.06 4.31
CA TYR A 11 21.21 15.39 5.42
C TYR A 11 21.41 14.28 6.45
N GLU A 12 20.61 13.20 6.45
CA GLU A 12 20.79 12.06 7.36
C GLU A 12 21.19 10.79 6.60
N ASP A 13 22.36 10.24 6.92
CA ASP A 13 22.83 8.97 6.36
C ASP A 13 22.21 7.77 7.10
N LYS A 14 20.90 7.59 6.92
CA LYS A 14 20.08 6.62 7.65
C LYS A 14 19.07 5.93 6.73
N ASN A 15 18.71 4.69 7.06
CA ASN A 15 17.61 4.02 6.39
C ASN A 15 16.29 4.61 6.89
N ILE A 16 15.44 5.04 5.96
CA ILE A 16 14.19 5.73 6.26
C ILE A 16 13.02 4.93 5.67
N LEU A 17 11.99 4.70 6.50
CA LEU A 17 10.74 4.10 6.10
C LEU A 17 9.61 5.11 6.24
N ILE A 18 8.86 5.33 5.16
CA ILE A 18 7.74 6.27 5.11
C ILE A 18 6.48 5.47 4.78
N VAL A 19 5.56 5.38 5.73
CA VAL A 19 4.35 4.59 5.65
C VAL A 19 3.14 5.51 5.57
N LEU A 20 2.46 5.48 4.44
CA LEU A 20 1.35 6.38 4.13
C LEU A 20 0.03 5.60 4.08
N ASN A 21 -1.06 6.27 4.41
CA ASN A 21 -2.36 5.62 4.48
C ASN A 21 -2.95 5.27 3.10
N THR A 22 -2.66 6.06 2.07
CA THR A 22 -3.20 5.88 0.73
C THR A 22 -2.11 5.56 -0.29
N ILE A 23 -2.46 4.81 -1.33
CA ILE A 23 -1.56 4.50 -2.45
C ILE A 23 -1.22 5.77 -3.25
N ASN A 24 -2.18 6.68 -3.39
CA ASN A 24 -1.97 7.94 -4.11
C ASN A 24 -0.92 8.81 -3.39
N SER A 25 -1.06 9.01 -2.07
CA SER A 25 -0.05 9.73 -1.29
C SER A 25 1.32 9.07 -1.40
N CYS A 26 1.37 7.73 -1.42
CA CYS A 26 2.61 6.96 -1.58
C CYS A 26 3.28 7.23 -2.92
N LYS A 27 2.49 7.19 -4.01
CA LYS A 27 2.96 7.50 -5.37
C LYS A 27 3.39 8.96 -5.50
N ASP A 28 2.58 9.90 -4.99
CA ASP A 28 2.83 11.34 -5.06
C ASP A 28 4.09 11.76 -4.30
N LEU A 29 4.39 11.10 -3.17
CA LEU A 29 5.62 11.30 -2.43
C LEU A 29 6.81 10.65 -3.15
N TYR A 30 6.64 9.44 -3.66
CA TYR A 30 7.69 8.73 -4.40
C TYR A 30 8.14 9.50 -5.65
N GLU A 31 7.21 9.92 -6.51
CA GLU A 31 7.54 10.69 -7.72
C GLU A 31 8.18 12.04 -7.36
N PHE A 32 7.67 12.73 -6.34
CA PHE A 32 8.29 13.97 -5.85
C PHE A 32 9.74 13.75 -5.40
N LEU A 33 9.99 12.73 -4.56
CA LEU A 33 11.34 12.43 -4.08
C LEU A 33 12.25 12.02 -5.22
N LYS A 34 11.77 11.18 -6.14
CA LYS A 34 12.53 10.77 -7.32
C LYS A 34 12.96 11.97 -8.15
N ASP A 35 12.04 12.90 -8.41
CA ASP A 35 12.29 14.08 -9.22
C ASP A 35 13.31 15.02 -8.59
N GLU A 36 13.12 15.36 -7.32
CA GLU A 36 14.03 16.24 -6.57
C GLU A 36 15.43 15.62 -6.39
N LEU A 37 15.51 14.33 -6.09
CA LEU A 37 16.79 13.62 -5.96
C LEU A 37 17.49 13.53 -7.32
N THR A 38 16.75 13.34 -8.41
CA THR A 38 17.33 13.35 -9.76
C THR A 38 17.98 14.69 -10.08
N MET A 39 17.31 15.79 -9.73
CA MET A 39 17.87 17.14 -9.87
C MET A 39 19.09 17.35 -8.98
N PHE A 40 19.05 16.89 -7.73
CA PHE A 40 20.14 17.05 -6.76
C PHE A 40 21.41 16.28 -7.17
N TYR A 41 21.29 15.06 -7.67
CA TYR A 41 22.42 14.24 -8.08
C TYR A 41 22.84 14.46 -9.55
N GLU A 42 22.14 15.31 -10.29
CA GLU A 42 22.40 15.59 -11.71
C GLU A 42 22.46 14.33 -12.58
N VAL A 43 21.54 13.38 -12.33
CA VAL A 43 21.41 12.11 -13.07
C VAL A 43 20.23 12.14 -14.04
N ASP A 44 20.21 11.27 -15.06
CA ASP A 44 19.03 11.14 -15.93
C ASP A 44 17.99 10.21 -15.27
N LYS A 45 16.71 10.62 -15.27
CA LYS A 45 15.59 9.81 -14.75
C LYS A 45 15.49 8.43 -15.40
N LYS A 46 15.95 8.27 -16.65
CA LYS A 46 15.89 6.98 -17.36
C LYS A 46 16.93 5.99 -16.89
N ASP A 47 18.06 6.46 -16.37
CA ASP A 47 19.21 5.63 -16.04
C ASP A 47 19.25 5.21 -14.56
N ILE A 48 18.39 5.80 -13.72
CA ILE A 48 18.35 5.49 -12.28
C ILE A 48 17.53 4.24 -11.95
N ILE A 49 16.59 3.85 -12.80
CA ILE A 49 15.69 2.72 -12.53
C ILE A 49 16.33 1.40 -12.95
N ASP A 50 16.53 0.49 -12.01
CA ASP A 50 17.05 -0.85 -12.32
C ASP A 50 15.96 -1.85 -12.74
N LYS A 51 16.39 -3.08 -13.03
CA LYS A 51 15.51 -4.21 -13.42
C LYS A 51 14.45 -4.60 -12.39
N ASP A 52 14.60 -4.20 -11.12
CA ASP A 52 13.63 -4.45 -10.06
C ASP A 52 12.68 -3.24 -9.86
N GLY A 53 12.84 -2.21 -10.69
CA GLY A 53 12.12 -0.94 -10.61
C GLY A 53 12.51 -0.13 -9.37
N ILE A 54 13.76 -0.25 -8.91
CA ILE A 54 14.30 0.57 -7.82
C ILE A 54 15.05 1.74 -8.42
N ALA A 55 14.81 2.93 -7.89
CA ALA A 55 15.57 4.13 -8.25
C ALA A 55 16.89 4.14 -7.46
N ASN A 56 18.01 4.03 -8.16
CA ASN A 56 19.35 4.01 -7.60
C ASN A 56 20.00 5.38 -7.78
N PHE A 57 20.46 5.93 -6.66
CA PHE A 57 21.25 7.15 -6.59
C PHE A 57 22.65 6.80 -6.06
N PRO A 58 23.63 7.73 -6.10
CA PRO A 58 25.01 7.43 -5.72
C PRO A 58 25.15 6.73 -4.35
N ASP A 59 24.45 7.23 -3.33
CA ASP A 59 24.53 6.79 -1.94
C ASP A 59 23.21 6.22 -1.38
N LEU A 60 22.11 6.23 -2.14
CA LEU A 60 20.81 5.73 -1.67
C LEU A 60 20.01 4.96 -2.72
N GLU A 61 19.14 4.07 -2.26
CA GLU A 61 18.10 3.39 -3.04
C GLU A 61 16.71 3.92 -2.63
N LEU A 62 15.94 4.46 -3.58
CA LEU A 62 14.57 4.89 -3.36
C LEU A 62 13.59 3.81 -3.87
N ILE A 63 12.80 3.27 -2.94
CA ILE A 63 12.00 2.06 -3.14
C ILE A 63 10.53 2.35 -2.87
N ASN A 64 9.65 2.09 -3.84
CA ASN A 64 8.20 2.10 -3.66
C ASN A 64 7.67 0.68 -3.36
N LEU A 65 6.92 0.52 -2.27
CA LEU A 65 6.24 -0.71 -1.88
C LEU A 65 4.74 -0.48 -1.68
N SER A 66 4.04 -0.12 -2.74
CA SER A 66 2.57 -0.06 -2.75
C SER A 66 1.95 -1.28 -3.43
N THR A 67 0.65 -1.52 -3.22
CA THR A 67 -0.10 -2.59 -3.89
C THR A 67 -0.30 -2.35 -5.39
N HIS A 68 -0.01 -1.14 -5.89
CA HIS A 68 0.03 -0.84 -7.32
C HIS A 68 1.33 -1.29 -8.01
N ILE A 69 2.30 -1.82 -7.26
CA ILE A 69 3.47 -2.51 -7.83
C ILE A 69 3.12 -3.98 -8.02
N LEU A 70 3.49 -4.55 -9.17
CA LEU A 70 3.28 -5.96 -9.49
C LEU A 70 3.79 -6.87 -8.36
N PRO A 71 3.03 -7.91 -7.97
CA PRO A 71 3.42 -8.79 -6.87
C PRO A 71 4.81 -9.44 -7.03
N SER A 72 5.19 -9.80 -8.26
CA SER A 72 6.55 -10.29 -8.58
C SER A 72 7.64 -9.26 -8.25
N TYR A 73 7.44 -7.99 -8.62
CA TYR A 73 8.37 -6.90 -8.34
C TYR A 73 8.39 -6.52 -6.85
N ARG A 74 7.23 -6.52 -6.18
CA ARG A 74 7.15 -6.30 -4.72
C ARG A 74 8.00 -7.31 -3.96
N LEU A 75 7.91 -8.58 -4.31
CA LEU A 75 8.72 -9.63 -3.68
C LEU A 75 10.22 -9.42 -3.90
N ARG A 76 10.64 -9.04 -5.13
CA ARG A 76 12.05 -8.73 -5.41
C ARG A 76 12.55 -7.55 -4.59
N ARG A 77 11.78 -6.46 -4.52
CA ARG A 77 12.10 -5.28 -3.69
C ARG A 77 12.20 -5.63 -2.21
N ILE A 78 11.24 -6.39 -1.68
CA ILE A 78 11.27 -6.86 -0.28
C ILE A 78 12.53 -7.68 -0.01
N ASN A 79 12.88 -8.62 -0.90
CA ASN A 79 14.09 -9.43 -0.74
C ASN A 79 15.37 -8.57 -0.80
N ARG A 80 15.39 -7.53 -1.63
CA ARG A 80 16.51 -6.57 -1.68
C ARG A 80 16.61 -5.70 -0.43
N VAL A 81 15.46 -5.30 0.14
CA VAL A 81 15.42 -4.62 1.42
C VAL A 81 15.96 -5.54 2.53
N LYS A 82 15.58 -6.82 2.55
CA LYS A 82 16.00 -7.80 3.56
C LYS A 82 17.49 -8.18 3.49
N ASN A 83 17.97 -8.56 2.32
CA ASN A 83 19.27 -9.24 2.19
C ASN A 83 20.48 -8.28 2.20
N GLY A 84 20.24 -6.97 2.36
CA GLY A 84 21.26 -5.96 2.09
C GLY A 84 21.65 -5.95 0.61
N SER A 85 22.16 -4.83 0.11
CA SER A 85 22.82 -4.88 -1.20
C SER A 85 24.19 -5.52 -0.95
N SER A 86 24.36 -6.81 -1.30
CA SER A 86 25.60 -7.56 -1.09
C SER A 86 26.84 -6.89 -1.73
N ASN A 87 26.64 -5.89 -2.59
CA ASN A 87 27.68 -5.14 -3.29
C ASN A 87 27.60 -3.61 -3.14
N SER A 88 26.73 -3.02 -2.31
CA SER A 88 26.73 -1.56 -2.13
C SER A 88 26.25 -1.08 -0.76
N LYS A 89 27.02 -0.17 -0.13
CA LYS A 89 26.69 0.54 1.12
C LYS A 89 25.58 1.60 0.96
N ARG A 90 24.64 1.43 0.02
CA ARG A 90 23.60 2.44 -0.21
C ARG A 90 22.55 2.37 0.90
N ARG A 91 22.19 3.52 1.47
CA ARG A 91 21.08 3.61 2.42
C ARG A 91 19.75 3.43 1.69
N LYS A 92 18.74 2.94 2.38
CA LYS A 92 17.42 2.65 1.81
C LYS A 92 16.40 3.71 2.24
N VAL A 93 15.72 4.30 1.27
CA VAL A 93 14.55 5.15 1.48
C VAL A 93 13.34 4.42 0.92
N ILE A 94 12.46 3.96 1.80
CA ILE A 94 11.33 3.10 1.46
C ILE A 94 10.05 3.91 1.64
N VAL A 95 9.29 4.09 0.55
CA VAL A 95 7.95 4.69 0.57
C VAL A 95 6.93 3.57 0.37
N THR A 96 6.01 3.39 1.30
CA THR A 96 5.09 2.24 1.32
C THR A 96 3.72 2.63 1.85
N THR A 97 2.74 1.76 1.61
CA THR A 97 1.47 1.77 2.33
C THR A 97 1.51 0.76 3.49
N GLN A 98 0.36 0.40 4.06
CA GLN A 98 0.21 -0.59 5.15
C GLN A 98 0.70 -2.00 4.79
N LEU A 99 1.16 -2.22 3.55
CA LEU A 99 1.68 -3.49 3.06
C LEU A 99 2.77 -4.11 3.94
N ILE A 100 3.61 -3.28 4.55
CA ILE A 100 4.73 -3.75 5.38
C ILE A 100 4.33 -4.05 6.83
N GLU A 101 3.12 -3.72 7.26
CA GLU A 101 2.69 -3.88 8.65
C GLU A 101 2.57 -5.37 9.02
N ALA A 102 2.11 -6.21 8.08
CA ALA A 102 1.96 -7.66 8.26
C ALA A 102 2.96 -8.47 7.40
N GLY A 103 3.83 -9.23 8.06
CA GLY A 103 4.61 -10.31 7.41
C GLY A 103 5.89 -9.89 6.65
N VAL A 104 6.23 -8.59 6.61
CA VAL A 104 7.48 -8.12 6.01
C VAL A 104 8.51 -7.79 7.10
N ASP A 105 9.66 -8.45 7.05
CA ASP A 105 10.76 -8.21 7.97
C ASP A 105 11.66 -7.09 7.43
N ILE A 106 11.48 -5.87 7.94
CA ILE A 106 12.25 -4.68 7.60
C ILE A 106 12.72 -4.05 8.90
N SER A 107 14.00 -3.69 8.98
CA SER A 107 14.60 -2.91 10.08
C SER A 107 15.20 -1.64 9.50
N VAL A 108 14.77 -0.48 10.01
CA VAL A 108 15.26 0.85 9.59
C VAL A 108 15.62 1.73 10.79
N ASP A 109 16.35 2.82 10.53
CA ASP A 109 16.77 3.78 11.56
C ASP A 109 15.66 4.80 11.91
N ILE A 110 14.88 5.24 10.90
CA ILE A 110 13.83 6.24 11.05
C ILE A 110 12.56 5.77 10.37
N VAL A 111 11.43 5.92 11.06
CA VAL A 111 10.09 5.69 10.53
C VAL A 111 9.31 7.01 10.53
N TYR A 112 8.64 7.30 9.41
CA TYR A 112 7.58 8.29 9.31
C TYR A 112 6.27 7.56 9.04
N ARG A 113 5.29 7.67 9.93
CA ARG A 113 3.98 7.02 9.78
C ARG A 113 2.88 8.08 9.72
N ASP A 114 2.10 8.06 8.64
CA ASP A 114 0.86 8.84 8.59
C ASP A 114 -0.12 8.34 9.67
N PHE A 115 -0.84 9.26 10.29
CA PHE A 115 -1.67 9.01 11.47
C PHE A 115 -2.68 7.90 11.19
N ALA A 116 -2.77 6.91 12.06
CA ALA A 116 -3.56 5.71 11.89
C ALA A 116 -4.06 5.22 13.26
N PRO A 117 -4.95 4.22 13.32
CA PRO A 117 -5.29 3.55 14.57
C PRO A 117 -4.06 3.10 15.36
N LEU A 118 -4.15 3.11 16.69
CA LEU A 118 -3.02 2.89 17.58
C LEU A 118 -2.28 1.57 17.31
N ASP A 119 -3.01 0.51 16.99
CA ASP A 119 -2.45 -0.79 16.64
C ASP A 119 -1.58 -0.74 15.37
N CYS A 120 -2.01 -0.04 14.31
CA CYS A 120 -1.17 0.21 13.13
C CYS A 120 0.10 0.99 13.47
N LEU A 121 0.00 2.00 14.34
CA LEU A 121 1.15 2.79 14.77
C LEU A 121 2.18 1.94 15.52
N ILE A 122 1.72 1.12 16.47
CA ILE A 122 2.58 0.20 17.25
C ILE A 122 3.20 -0.86 16.33
N GLN A 123 2.43 -1.45 15.41
CA GLN A 123 2.95 -2.43 14.44
C GLN A 123 4.05 -1.84 13.56
N THR A 124 3.89 -0.59 13.14
CA THR A 124 4.92 0.11 12.36
C THR A 124 6.13 0.44 13.23
N ALA A 125 5.93 0.88 14.47
CA ALA A 125 7.00 1.19 15.41
C ALA A 125 7.90 -0.02 15.68
N GLY A 126 7.32 -1.23 15.78
CA GLY A 126 8.08 -2.49 15.92
C GLY A 126 8.93 -2.88 14.70
N ARG A 127 8.89 -2.12 13.60
CA ARG A 127 9.81 -2.24 12.44
C ARG A 127 11.00 -1.28 12.52
N CYS A 128 11.01 -0.38 13.50
CA CYS A 128 12.11 0.53 13.77
C CYS A 128 13.15 -0.17 14.65
N ASN A 129 14.42 -0.20 14.22
CA ASN A 129 15.54 -0.80 14.97
C ASN A 129 15.29 -2.24 15.47
N ARG A 130 14.63 -3.08 14.67
CA ARG A 130 14.19 -4.44 15.07
C ARG A 130 15.34 -5.38 15.47
N ASN A 131 16.53 -5.15 14.94
CA ASN A 131 17.70 -6.01 15.16
C ASN A 131 18.64 -5.52 16.29
N ASN A 132 18.29 -4.46 17.03
CA ASN A 132 19.16 -3.84 18.05
C ASN A 132 20.57 -3.47 17.53
N GLU A 133 20.71 -3.21 16.23
CA GLU A 133 22.02 -2.97 15.59
C GLU A 133 22.58 -1.58 15.92
N ARG A 134 21.76 -0.63 16.41
CA ARG A 134 22.16 0.76 16.77
C ARG A 134 21.44 1.30 18.02
N ASN A 135 21.95 2.42 18.56
CA ASN A 135 21.61 2.96 19.89
C ASN A 135 20.12 3.31 20.12
N LYS A 136 19.39 3.96 19.18
CA LYS A 136 17.93 4.25 19.28
C LYS A 136 17.31 4.52 17.89
N GLY A 137 16.19 3.85 17.56
CA GLY A 137 15.37 4.15 16.38
C GLY A 137 14.34 5.26 16.66
N HIS A 138 13.94 6.02 15.64
CA HIS A 138 12.97 7.11 15.79
C HIS A 138 11.70 6.85 14.99
N VAL A 139 10.54 7.03 15.61
CA VAL A 139 9.23 6.94 14.95
C VAL A 139 8.56 8.30 15.02
N ASN A 140 8.27 8.88 13.86
CA ASN A 140 7.61 10.17 13.72
C ASN A 140 6.21 9.95 13.18
N ILE A 141 5.20 10.37 13.95
CA ILE A 141 3.81 10.33 13.51
C ILE A 141 3.49 11.67 12.86
N VAL A 142 2.98 11.62 11.63
CA VAL A 142 2.59 12.81 10.87
C VAL A 142 1.13 12.76 10.52
N ILE A 143 0.48 13.92 10.45
CA ILE A 143 -0.90 14.02 9.96
C ILE A 143 -0.85 14.61 8.56
N LEU A 144 -1.13 13.77 7.56
CA LEU A 144 -1.28 14.24 6.19
C LEU A 144 -2.72 14.66 5.93
N LYS A 145 -2.88 15.76 5.18
CA LYS A 145 -4.17 16.32 4.81
C LYS A 145 -4.14 16.89 3.40
N ASP A 146 -5.31 16.91 2.77
CA ASP A 146 -5.56 17.76 1.61
C ASP A 146 -6.22 19.09 2.05
N GLU A 147 -6.74 19.85 1.10
CA GLU A 147 -7.46 21.10 1.36
C GLU A 147 -8.80 20.89 2.08
N LYS A 148 -9.39 19.69 1.98
CA LYS A 148 -10.71 19.35 2.52
C LYS A 148 -10.60 18.72 3.92
N GLN A 149 -9.77 17.69 4.08
CA GLN A 149 -9.61 16.97 5.35
C GLN A 149 -8.33 16.11 5.43
N GLU A 150 -8.11 15.50 6.58
CA GLU A 150 -6.99 14.59 6.82
C GLU A 150 -7.18 13.21 6.19
N PHE A 151 -6.12 12.65 5.60
CA PHE A 151 -6.22 11.44 4.79
C PHE A 151 -6.68 10.20 5.56
N TYR A 152 -6.36 10.12 6.85
CA TYR A 152 -6.79 9.01 7.70
C TYR A 152 -8.31 8.89 7.82
N LYS A 153 -9.07 10.00 7.68
CA LYS A 153 -10.54 10.03 7.77
C LYS A 153 -11.22 9.29 6.63
N TYR A 154 -10.56 9.15 5.48
CA TYR A 154 -11.10 8.40 4.35
C TYR A 154 -10.98 6.89 4.52
N ILE A 155 -10.11 6.42 5.43
CA ILE A 155 -9.71 5.02 5.50
C ILE A 155 -10.21 4.37 6.80
N TYR A 156 -10.08 5.08 7.91
CA TYR A 156 -10.30 4.51 9.23
C TYR A 156 -11.58 5.06 9.86
N ASP A 157 -12.19 4.21 10.70
CA ASP A 157 -13.34 4.60 11.49
C ASP A 157 -12.99 5.73 12.47
N SER A 158 -13.88 6.72 12.59
CA SER A 158 -13.67 7.89 13.44
C SER A 158 -13.47 7.52 14.90
N THR A 159 -14.11 6.45 15.38
CA THR A 159 -13.98 5.96 16.76
C THR A 159 -12.56 5.53 17.08
N LEU A 160 -11.93 4.77 16.16
CA LEU A 160 -10.55 4.29 16.31
C LEU A 160 -9.56 5.46 16.28
N ILE A 161 -9.78 6.41 15.38
CA ILE A 161 -8.96 7.61 15.23
C ILE A 161 -9.06 8.51 16.46
N ASP A 162 -10.26 8.74 16.98
CA ASP A 162 -10.47 9.59 18.16
C ASP A 162 -9.93 8.93 19.42
N ALA A 163 -10.04 7.60 19.55
CA ALA A 163 -9.39 6.85 20.61
C ALA A 163 -7.86 7.01 20.53
N THR A 164 -7.29 6.87 19.33
CA THR A 164 -5.84 7.03 19.12
C THR A 164 -5.37 8.44 19.45
N ARG A 165 -6.13 9.46 19.03
CA ARG A 165 -5.85 10.87 19.35
C ARG A 165 -5.91 11.14 20.85
N GLY A 166 -6.92 10.61 21.53
CA GLY A 166 -7.07 10.76 22.97
C GLY A 166 -5.88 10.19 23.74
N VAL A 167 -5.38 9.03 23.32
CA VAL A 167 -4.23 8.38 23.94
C VAL A 167 -2.92 9.10 23.64
N ILE A 168 -2.67 9.47 22.38
CA ILE A 168 -1.43 10.15 21.98
C ILE A 168 -1.35 11.56 22.58
N GLY A 169 -2.48 12.28 22.67
CA GLY A 169 -2.53 13.64 23.18
C GLY A 169 -2.16 13.80 24.66
N GLU A 170 -2.10 12.70 25.43
CA GLU A 170 -1.63 12.71 26.82
C GLU A 170 -0.09 12.79 26.92
N PHE A 171 0.62 12.52 25.83
CA PHE A 171 2.08 12.53 25.80
C PHE A 171 2.61 13.84 25.22
N ASN A 172 3.58 14.43 25.91
CA ASN A 172 4.27 15.63 25.46
C ASN A 172 5.68 15.28 24.98
N GLY A 173 5.94 15.45 23.68
CA GLY A 173 7.28 15.27 23.10
C GLY A 173 7.65 13.82 22.83
N THR A 174 8.94 13.50 22.95
CA THR A 174 9.49 12.17 22.64
C THR A 174 9.32 11.23 23.82
N ILE A 175 8.79 10.03 23.55
CA ILE A 175 8.58 8.96 24.54
C ILE A 175 9.26 7.67 24.08
N GLU A 176 9.71 6.85 25.03
CA GLU A 176 10.21 5.51 24.71
C GLU A 176 9.05 4.55 24.36
N GLU A 177 9.28 3.67 23.39
CA GLU A 177 8.26 2.74 22.89
C GLU A 177 7.63 1.92 24.02
N LYS A 178 8.44 1.43 24.96
CA LYS A 178 7.96 0.63 26.10
C LYS A 178 6.90 1.37 26.92
N ASP A 179 7.18 2.62 27.27
CA ASP A 179 6.28 3.43 28.10
C ASP A 179 5.03 3.82 27.34
N PHE A 180 5.17 4.11 26.04
CA PHE A 180 4.06 4.34 25.14
C PHE A 180 3.14 3.11 25.06
N VAL A 181 3.67 1.94 24.74
CA VAL A 181 2.89 0.69 24.57
C VAL A 181 2.15 0.30 25.85
N LEU A 182 2.85 0.30 26.99
CA LEU A 182 2.26 -0.07 28.29
C LEU A 182 1.14 0.87 28.73
N SER A 183 1.31 2.17 28.49
CA SER A 183 0.35 3.19 28.92
C SER A 183 -0.82 3.36 27.95
N SER A 184 -0.60 3.08 26.66
CA SER A 184 -1.52 3.41 25.57
C SER A 184 -2.50 2.30 25.23
N ILE A 185 -2.06 1.04 25.21
CA ILE A 185 -2.89 -0.09 24.73
C ILE A 185 -4.16 -0.27 25.58
N GLY A 186 -4.01 -0.32 26.90
CA GLY A 186 -5.15 -0.55 27.80
C GLY A 186 -6.19 0.56 27.70
N LYS A 187 -5.73 1.83 27.64
CA LYS A 187 -6.61 3.00 27.48
C LYS A 187 -7.31 3.00 26.13
N TYR A 188 -6.57 2.73 25.06
CA TYR A 188 -7.12 2.67 23.71
C TYR A 188 -8.26 1.67 23.60
N TYR A 189 -8.03 0.41 23.97
CA TYR A 189 -9.07 -0.62 23.88
C TYR A 189 -10.23 -0.35 24.82
N LYS A 190 -10.00 0.27 25.98
CA LYS A 190 -11.07 0.74 26.85
C LYS A 190 -11.96 1.77 26.15
N ILE A 191 -11.37 2.79 25.54
CA ILE A 191 -12.11 3.84 24.80
C ILE A 191 -12.87 3.22 23.62
N VAL A 192 -12.25 2.31 22.86
CA VAL A 192 -12.89 1.63 21.73
C VAL A 192 -14.08 0.79 22.19
N LEU A 193 -13.96 0.06 23.31
CA LEU A 193 -15.07 -0.74 23.87
C LEU A 193 -16.21 0.12 24.44
N GLU A 194 -15.90 1.31 24.97
CA GLU A 194 -16.88 2.26 25.48
C GLU A 194 -17.63 3.00 24.36
N ARG A 195 -16.95 3.28 23.24
CA ARG A 195 -17.49 4.07 22.12
C ARG A 195 -18.00 3.25 20.94
N GLY A 196 -17.61 1.98 20.82
CA GLY A 196 -18.13 1.10 19.78
C GLY A 196 -19.64 0.97 19.87
N SER A 197 -20.35 1.05 18.75
CA SER A 197 -21.80 0.88 18.66
C SER A 197 -22.19 -0.50 19.20
N LYS A 198 -22.54 -0.53 20.49
CA LYS A 198 -23.13 -1.70 21.11
C LYS A 198 -24.53 -1.94 20.56
N ASP A 199 -25.23 -0.90 20.15
CA ASP A 199 -26.65 -0.99 19.77
C ASP A 199 -26.85 -1.82 18.50
N ASP A 200 -26.10 -1.58 17.43
CA ASP A 200 -26.25 -2.38 16.18
C ASP A 200 -25.84 -3.84 16.41
N SER A 201 -24.73 -4.05 17.14
CA SER A 201 -24.22 -5.38 17.47
C SER A 201 -25.20 -6.16 18.36
N ILE A 202 -25.81 -5.49 19.35
CA ILE A 202 -26.83 -6.06 20.24
C ILE A 202 -28.10 -6.37 19.44
N ASN A 203 -28.55 -5.47 18.57
CA ASN A 203 -29.73 -5.68 17.75
C ASN A 203 -29.57 -6.88 16.80
N ILE A 204 -28.38 -7.08 16.24
CA ILE A 204 -28.05 -8.25 15.42
C ILE A 204 -28.04 -9.52 16.28
N LEU A 205 -27.37 -9.50 17.44
CA LEU A 205 -27.34 -10.63 18.36
C LEU A 205 -28.75 -11.01 18.85
N GLU A 206 -29.59 -10.03 19.15
CA GLU A 206 -30.99 -10.25 19.49
C GLU A 206 -31.77 -10.86 18.33
N SER A 207 -31.51 -10.42 17.10
CA SER A 207 -32.14 -10.98 15.89
C SER A 207 -31.72 -12.44 15.68
N ILE A 208 -30.45 -12.78 15.94
CA ILE A 208 -29.96 -14.17 15.94
C ILE A 208 -30.66 -15.00 17.03
N ILE A 209 -30.76 -14.49 18.26
CA ILE A 209 -31.45 -15.16 19.37
C ILE A 209 -32.93 -15.40 19.02
N LYS A 210 -33.57 -14.44 18.32
CA LYS A 210 -34.97 -14.53 17.86
C LYS A 210 -35.15 -15.34 16.58
N LEU A 211 -34.06 -15.88 15.99
CA LEU A 211 -34.05 -16.58 14.69
C LEU A 211 -34.63 -15.74 13.54
N ASP A 212 -34.53 -14.41 13.63
CA ASP A 212 -35.00 -13.44 12.62
C ASP A 212 -33.91 -13.25 11.54
N PHE A 213 -33.73 -14.29 10.72
CA PHE A 213 -32.70 -14.34 9.68
C PHE A 213 -32.81 -13.26 8.60
N PRO A 214 -34.00 -12.81 8.17
CA PRO A 214 -34.13 -11.69 7.24
C PRO A 214 -33.38 -10.43 7.72
N LYS A 215 -33.53 -10.05 8.99
CA LYS A 215 -32.81 -8.88 9.56
C LYS A 215 -31.30 -9.09 9.67
N THR A 216 -30.85 -10.33 9.90
CA THR A 216 -29.42 -10.63 9.94
C THR A 216 -28.76 -10.64 8.55
N SER A 217 -29.54 -10.90 7.49
CA SER A 217 -29.03 -10.91 6.11
C SER A 217 -28.74 -9.53 5.54
N GLU A 218 -29.30 -8.47 6.13
CA GLU A 218 -29.01 -7.07 5.76
C GLU A 218 -27.66 -6.58 6.34
N PHE A 219 -27.06 -7.32 7.26
CA PHE A 219 -25.81 -6.95 7.89
C PHE A 219 -24.60 -7.46 7.09
N ASP A 220 -23.93 -6.55 6.39
CA ASP A 220 -22.62 -6.79 5.80
C ASP A 220 -21.50 -6.38 6.76
N LEU A 221 -20.81 -7.38 7.34
CA LEU A 221 -19.64 -7.17 8.20
C LEU A 221 -18.49 -6.48 7.44
N ILE A 222 -18.35 -6.79 6.15
CA ILE A 222 -17.36 -6.19 5.26
C ILE A 222 -18.11 -5.49 4.14
N GLN A 223 -18.37 -4.19 4.33
CA GLN A 223 -18.90 -3.36 3.26
C GLN A 223 -17.80 -3.11 2.22
N GLU A 224 -17.81 -3.85 1.11
CA GLU A 224 -16.97 -3.51 -0.05
C GLU A 224 -17.46 -2.20 -0.66
N LYS A 225 -16.90 -1.08 -0.19
CA LYS A 225 -17.34 0.27 -0.58
C LYS A 225 -17.14 0.58 -2.07
N LEU A 226 -16.31 -0.19 -2.79
CA LEU A 226 -15.99 0.00 -4.21
C LEU A 226 -15.69 -1.34 -4.90
N PRO A 227 -16.16 -1.56 -6.14
CA PRO A 227 -15.80 -2.75 -6.92
C PRO A 227 -14.29 -2.80 -7.19
N SER A 228 -13.73 -4.00 -7.26
CA SER A 228 -12.31 -4.22 -7.58
C SER A 228 -12.17 -4.92 -8.93
N VAL A 229 -11.21 -4.46 -9.74
CA VAL A 229 -10.90 -5.03 -11.06
C VAL A 229 -9.49 -5.60 -11.04
N SER A 230 -9.31 -6.75 -11.68
CA SER A 230 -8.02 -7.41 -11.82
C SER A 230 -7.32 -6.93 -13.10
N LEU A 231 -6.18 -6.26 -12.94
CA LEU A 231 -5.37 -5.73 -14.03
C LEU A 231 -4.13 -6.61 -14.24
N PHE A 232 -4.09 -7.34 -15.35
CA PHE A 232 -2.92 -8.12 -15.75
C PHE A 232 -1.94 -7.24 -16.53
N VAL A 233 -0.65 -7.26 -16.18
CA VAL A 233 0.36 -6.38 -16.79
C VAL A 233 1.37 -7.19 -17.59
N GLU A 234 1.36 -7.00 -18.91
CA GLU A 234 2.26 -7.67 -19.86
C GLU A 234 3.63 -6.97 -19.89
N ILE A 235 4.40 -7.12 -18.81
CA ILE A 235 5.67 -6.40 -18.60
C ILE A 235 6.88 -7.03 -19.30
N ASP A 236 6.84 -8.34 -19.54
CA ASP A 236 7.90 -9.12 -20.15
C ASP A 236 7.33 -10.27 -20.99
N ASP A 237 8.21 -10.99 -21.69
CA ASP A 237 7.83 -12.11 -22.56
C ASP A 237 7.15 -13.24 -21.77
N ILE A 238 7.50 -13.41 -20.49
CA ILE A 238 6.89 -14.41 -19.61
C ILE A 238 5.43 -14.05 -19.33
N ALA A 239 5.15 -12.78 -19.03
CA ALA A 239 3.79 -12.29 -18.82
C ALA A 239 2.94 -12.43 -20.10
N GLU A 240 3.52 -12.19 -21.27
CA GLU A 240 2.84 -12.39 -22.56
C GLU A 240 2.47 -13.87 -22.80
N GLU A 241 3.39 -14.80 -22.52
CA GLU A 241 3.09 -16.24 -22.59
C GLU A 241 1.99 -16.66 -21.62
N ILE A 242 1.98 -16.11 -20.39
CA ILE A 242 0.93 -16.39 -19.41
C ILE A 242 -0.42 -15.89 -19.92
N ARG A 243 -0.49 -14.68 -20.48
CA ARG A 243 -1.72 -14.12 -21.05
C ARG A 243 -2.27 -15.00 -22.18
N LYS A 244 -1.42 -15.39 -23.13
CA LYS A 244 -1.83 -16.27 -24.25
C LYS A 244 -2.38 -17.60 -23.75
N LYS A 245 -1.71 -18.23 -22.78
CA LYS A 245 -2.19 -19.46 -22.13
C LYS A 245 -3.53 -19.25 -21.42
N MET A 246 -3.74 -18.10 -20.78
CA MET A 246 -5.04 -17.78 -20.18
C MET A 246 -6.13 -17.76 -21.26
N GLU A 247 -5.93 -17.03 -22.36
CA GLU A 247 -6.89 -16.98 -23.47
C GLU A 247 -7.19 -18.38 -24.04
N GLU A 248 -6.15 -19.19 -24.30
CA GLU A 248 -6.29 -20.58 -24.76
C GLU A 248 -7.12 -21.45 -23.79
N ILE A 249 -6.91 -21.34 -22.47
CA ILE A 249 -7.67 -22.09 -21.46
C ILE A 249 -9.15 -21.68 -21.48
N PHE A 250 -9.43 -20.40 -21.69
CA PHE A 250 -10.79 -19.88 -21.74
C PHE A 250 -11.52 -20.30 -23.02
N GLU A 251 -10.84 -20.35 -24.16
CA GLU A 251 -11.41 -20.83 -25.42
C GLU A 251 -11.63 -22.35 -25.43
N SER A 252 -10.63 -23.11 -25.00
CA SER A 252 -10.62 -24.58 -25.14
C SER A 252 -11.40 -25.33 -24.07
N LYS A 253 -11.47 -24.80 -22.84
CA LYS A 253 -12.07 -25.48 -21.68
C LYS A 253 -13.31 -24.77 -21.17
N LYS A 254 -14.26 -25.54 -20.63
CA LYS A 254 -15.51 -25.04 -20.04
C LYS A 254 -15.75 -25.62 -18.64
N GLY A 255 -16.54 -24.90 -17.84
CA GLY A 255 -16.97 -25.37 -16.53
C GLY A 255 -15.82 -25.64 -15.55
N PHE A 256 -15.84 -26.82 -14.93
CA PHE A 256 -14.91 -27.19 -13.87
C PHE A 256 -13.46 -27.32 -14.34
N GLU A 257 -13.21 -27.85 -15.53
CA GLU A 257 -11.85 -28.05 -16.07
C GLU A 257 -11.12 -26.72 -16.28
N ARG A 258 -11.83 -25.68 -16.74
CA ARG A 258 -11.30 -24.32 -16.84
C ARG A 258 -10.88 -23.80 -15.47
N LYS A 259 -11.75 -23.96 -14.47
CA LYS A 259 -11.48 -23.48 -13.11
C LYS A 259 -10.24 -24.16 -12.51
N LEU A 260 -10.06 -25.45 -12.77
CA LEU A 260 -8.92 -26.22 -12.28
C LEU A 260 -7.59 -25.73 -12.87
N GLU A 261 -7.51 -25.53 -14.18
CA GLU A 261 -6.31 -25.02 -14.86
C GLU A 261 -5.90 -23.61 -14.42
N ILE A 262 -6.89 -22.72 -14.25
CA ILE A 262 -6.64 -21.38 -13.71
C ILE A 262 -6.16 -21.44 -12.26
N LEU A 263 -6.68 -22.38 -11.46
CA LEU A 263 -6.23 -22.58 -10.09
C LEU A 263 -4.79 -23.10 -10.03
N GLU A 264 -4.40 -24.03 -10.91
CA GLU A 264 -3.02 -24.53 -11.01
C GLU A 264 -2.04 -23.42 -11.36
N ARG A 265 -2.44 -22.51 -12.25
CA ARG A 265 -1.63 -21.36 -12.70
C ARG A 265 -1.83 -20.09 -11.89
N ARG A 266 -2.62 -20.15 -10.81
CA ARG A 266 -3.02 -18.98 -10.02
C ARG A 266 -1.83 -18.16 -9.52
N LYS A 267 -0.76 -18.83 -9.11
CA LYS A 267 0.45 -18.16 -8.62
C LYS A 267 1.14 -17.34 -9.71
N GLU A 268 1.25 -17.89 -10.91
CA GLU A 268 1.87 -17.22 -12.06
C GLU A 268 1.03 -16.03 -12.51
N ILE A 269 -0.29 -16.19 -12.60
CA ILE A 269 -1.22 -15.12 -12.96
C ILE A 269 -1.16 -14.01 -11.91
N ASN A 270 -1.23 -14.36 -10.62
CA ASN A 270 -1.19 -13.39 -9.53
C ASN A 270 0.13 -12.61 -9.50
N ASN A 271 1.24 -13.18 -9.94
CA ASN A 271 2.54 -12.48 -9.98
C ASN A 271 2.54 -11.26 -10.90
N TYR A 272 1.65 -11.24 -11.90
CA TYR A 272 1.50 -10.17 -12.90
C TYR A 272 0.14 -9.48 -12.84
N THR A 273 -0.66 -9.73 -11.79
CA THR A 273 -1.99 -9.13 -11.62
C THR A 273 -2.00 -8.15 -10.45
N ILE A 274 -2.58 -6.98 -10.68
CA ILE A 274 -2.82 -5.95 -9.67
C ILE A 274 -4.32 -5.82 -9.45
N GLN A 275 -4.74 -5.78 -8.19
CA GLN A 275 -6.13 -5.45 -7.85
C GLN A 275 -6.27 -3.94 -7.69
N ALA A 276 -7.03 -3.32 -8.59
CA ALA A 276 -7.34 -1.90 -8.55
C ALA A 276 -8.77 -1.70 -8.04
N ARG A 277 -8.95 -0.85 -7.03
CA ARG A 277 -10.28 -0.43 -6.57
C ARG A 277 -10.82 0.64 -7.51
N CYS A 278 -11.94 0.37 -8.14
CA CYS A 278 -12.57 1.28 -9.11
C CYS A 278 -13.42 2.30 -8.38
N SER A 279 -12.97 3.55 -8.36
CA SER A 279 -13.90 4.67 -8.17
C SER A 279 -14.64 4.94 -9.49
N LYS A 280 -15.81 5.57 -9.45
CA LYS A 280 -16.59 5.95 -10.65
C LYS A 280 -15.78 6.67 -11.75
N LYS A 281 -14.66 7.33 -11.40
CA LYS A 281 -13.76 8.02 -12.34
C LYS A 281 -12.68 7.13 -12.96
N LEU A 282 -12.29 6.08 -12.24
CA LEU A 282 -11.33 5.06 -12.70
C LEU A 282 -12.01 4.02 -13.59
N GLU A 283 -13.33 3.89 -13.47
CA GLU A 283 -14.15 2.96 -14.23
C GLU A 283 -13.97 3.20 -15.73
N ASP A 284 -14.04 4.43 -16.23
CA ASP A 284 -13.86 4.74 -17.65
C ASP A 284 -12.46 4.39 -18.18
N ALA A 285 -11.41 4.69 -17.40
CA ALA A 285 -10.03 4.38 -17.80
C ALA A 285 -9.77 2.86 -17.83
N ILE A 286 -10.37 2.12 -16.90
CA ILE A 286 -10.24 0.66 -16.77
C ILE A 286 -11.12 -0.07 -17.78
N LEU A 287 -12.32 0.44 -18.07
CA LEU A 287 -13.21 -0.09 -19.11
C LEU A 287 -12.59 0.04 -20.51
N ASN A 288 -11.77 1.06 -20.74
CA ASN A 288 -11.01 1.25 -21.98
C ASN A 288 -9.78 0.33 -22.12
N LEU A 289 -9.39 -0.39 -21.07
CA LEU A 289 -8.31 -1.39 -21.18
C LEU A 289 -8.81 -2.63 -21.91
N ASN A 290 -7.86 -3.40 -22.45
CA ASN A 290 -8.18 -4.60 -23.20
C ASN A 290 -8.88 -5.62 -22.30
N PRO A 291 -10.08 -6.12 -22.67
CA PRO A 291 -10.71 -7.23 -21.97
C PRO A 291 -9.90 -8.51 -22.15
N ILE A 292 -9.90 -9.38 -21.16
CA ILE A 292 -9.48 -10.77 -21.35
C ILE A 292 -10.73 -11.56 -21.71
N ASP A 293 -10.73 -12.21 -22.87
CA ASP A 293 -11.89 -12.94 -23.38
C ASP A 293 -12.39 -13.98 -22.34
N GLY A 294 -13.67 -13.88 -21.98
CA GLY A 294 -14.30 -14.74 -20.99
C GLY A 294 -14.11 -14.33 -19.52
N LEU A 295 -13.51 -13.17 -19.22
CA LEU A 295 -13.38 -12.61 -17.88
C LEU A 295 -13.89 -11.15 -17.82
N GLU A 296 -15.14 -10.97 -17.38
CA GLU A 296 -15.74 -9.63 -17.25
C GLU A 296 -15.00 -8.72 -16.27
N ASP A 297 -14.37 -9.30 -15.23
CA ASP A 297 -13.62 -8.57 -14.18
C ASP A 297 -12.10 -8.49 -14.41
N TYR A 298 -11.58 -9.04 -15.51
CA TYR A 298 -10.16 -8.92 -15.86
C TYR A 298 -9.96 -7.98 -17.04
N ARG A 299 -8.97 -7.13 -16.90
CA ARG A 299 -8.41 -6.32 -17.99
C ARG A 299 -6.91 -6.53 -18.06
N TYR A 300 -6.31 -6.28 -19.20
CA TYR A 300 -4.86 -6.33 -19.33
C TYR A 300 -4.26 -5.10 -20.01
N ILE A 301 -3.04 -4.77 -19.59
CA ILE A 301 -2.21 -3.71 -20.15
C ILE A 301 -1.21 -4.38 -21.09
N LYS A 302 -1.30 -4.07 -22.39
CA LYS A 302 -0.37 -4.57 -23.41
C LYS A 302 1.02 -3.96 -23.22
N ARG A 303 2.05 -4.66 -23.70
CA ARG A 303 3.43 -4.17 -23.65
C ARG A 303 3.61 -2.78 -24.29
N GLY A 304 2.91 -2.52 -25.40
CA GLY A 304 2.93 -1.22 -26.09
C GLY A 304 2.22 -0.08 -25.34
N GLU A 305 1.46 -0.38 -24.29
CA GLU A 305 0.67 0.59 -23.51
C GLU A 305 1.24 0.81 -22.09
N LEU A 306 2.34 0.13 -21.75
CA LEU A 306 2.97 0.22 -20.42
C LEU A 306 3.34 1.67 -20.08
N ASP A 307 3.99 2.40 -20.99
CA ASP A 307 4.41 3.79 -20.75
C ASP A 307 3.24 4.71 -20.35
N LYS A 308 2.03 4.38 -20.78
CA LYS A 308 0.81 5.12 -20.45
C LYS A 308 0.24 4.70 -19.10
N TYR A 309 0.11 3.40 -18.86
CA TYR A 309 -0.72 2.87 -17.76
C TYR A 309 0.05 2.24 -16.59
N TYR A 310 1.35 1.98 -16.74
CA TYR A 310 2.14 1.31 -15.71
C TYR A 310 3.62 1.69 -15.79
N LYS A 311 4.14 2.33 -14.74
CA LYS A 311 5.58 2.52 -14.58
C LYS A 311 6.13 1.45 -13.66
N ILE A 312 7.24 0.82 -14.02
CA ILE A 312 7.84 -0.28 -13.26
C ILE A 312 8.14 0.10 -11.81
N ASP A 313 8.59 1.33 -11.59
CA ASP A 313 9.05 1.89 -10.31
C ASP A 313 7.90 2.40 -9.43
N SER A 314 6.95 3.13 -10.03
CA SER A 314 5.84 3.81 -9.33
C SER A 314 4.49 3.07 -9.35
N GLY A 315 4.33 2.08 -10.23
CA GLY A 315 3.14 1.24 -10.36
C GLY A 315 2.12 1.77 -11.37
N LEU A 316 0.84 1.43 -11.14
CA LEU A 316 -0.27 1.84 -12.01
C LEU A 316 -0.35 3.37 -12.18
N ASN A 317 -0.54 3.78 -13.43
CA ASN A 317 -0.65 5.16 -13.88
C ASN A 317 -1.92 5.37 -14.73
N LEU A 318 -3.09 5.35 -14.09
CA LEU A 318 -4.39 5.42 -14.78
C LEU A 318 -4.82 6.89 -15.08
N GLY A 319 -3.86 7.75 -15.46
CA GLY A 319 -4.06 9.13 -15.89
C GLY A 319 -4.19 10.16 -14.75
N GLU A 320 -3.37 11.21 -14.81
CA GLU A 320 -3.47 12.40 -13.95
C GLU A 320 -4.68 13.30 -14.27
N GLU A 321 -5.32 13.14 -15.43
CA GLU A 321 -6.55 13.89 -15.76
C GLU A 321 -7.77 13.42 -14.97
N SER A 322 -7.75 12.18 -14.49
CA SER A 322 -8.70 11.65 -13.50
C SER A 322 -8.46 12.23 -12.09
N LEU A 323 -7.24 12.73 -11.84
CA LEU A 323 -6.73 13.16 -10.53
C LEU A 323 -6.94 14.66 -10.24
N LYS A 324 -7.11 15.52 -11.26
CA LYS A 324 -7.55 16.93 -11.04
C LYS A 324 -8.98 17.05 -10.51
N PHE A 325 -9.81 16.02 -10.68
CA PHE A 325 -11.19 16.04 -10.22
C PHE A 325 -11.41 15.44 -8.82
N VAL A 326 -10.36 15.20 -8.02
CA VAL A 326 -10.55 15.00 -6.56
C VAL A 326 -11.00 16.32 -5.87
N MET A 327 -10.98 17.44 -6.59
CA MET A 327 -11.40 18.78 -6.12
C MET A 327 -12.87 19.18 -6.38
N LEU A 328 -13.78 18.27 -6.73
CA LEU A 328 -15.23 18.55 -6.63
C LEU A 328 -15.89 17.56 -5.69
#